data_AF-A0A8T4BIF1-F1
#
_entry.id   AF-A0A8T4BIF1-F1
#
_cell.length_a   1.000
_cell.length_b   1.000
_cell.length_c   1.000
_cell.angle_alpha   90.00
_cell.angle_beta   90.00
_cell.angle_gamma   90.00
#
_symmetry.space_group_name_H-M   'P 1'
#
loop_
_entity.id
_entity.type
_entity.pdbx_description
1 polymer ?
#
loop_
_entity_poly.entity_id
_entity_poly.type
_entity_poly.pdbx_seq_one_letter_code
_entity_poly.pdbx_strand_id
1 'polypeptide(L)' 'MQIDIPLSCPSCDGKMYSVSYETTFSVLKKRSWQVCKECNFERSSEDFKKSICCV' A
#
# COMPACT_ATOMS: atom_id res chain seq x y z
N MET A 1 2.47 -11.74 -1.61
CA MET A 1 3.33 -11.69 -0.40
C MET A 1 2.98 -10.43 0.40
N GLN A 2 2.98 -10.52 1.74
CA GLN A 2 2.76 -9.38 2.64
C GLN A 2 4.09 -8.92 3.23
N ILE A 3 4.36 -7.62 3.19
CA ILE A 3 5.60 -7.03 3.72
C ILE A 3 5.21 -5.89 4.65
N ASP A 4 5.54 -6.00 5.94
CA ASP A 4 5.36 -4.90 6.88
C ASP A 4 6.17 -3.68 6.45
N ILE A 5 5.55 -2.49 6.49
CA ILE A 5 6.20 -1.23 6.15
C ILE A 5 6.29 -0.34 7.39
N PRO A 6 7.42 0.37 7.60
CA PRO A 6 7.63 1.23 8.76
C PRO A 6 6.89 2.57 8.59
N LEU A 7 5.60 2.51 8.32
CA LEU A 7 4.73 3.66 8.09
C LEU A 7 3.44 3.52 8.88
N SER A 8 3.09 4.61 9.56
CA SER A 8 1.82 4.76 10.27
C SER A 8 0.69 5.03 9.29
N CYS A 9 -0.49 4.52 9.61
CA CYS A 9 -1.71 4.76 8.85
C CYS A 9 -2.12 6.23 8.98
N PRO A 10 -2.36 6.95 7.87
CA PRO A 10 -2.78 8.35 7.92
C PRO A 10 -4.17 8.55 8.55
N SER A 11 -4.97 7.48 8.71
CA SER A 11 -6.32 7.57 9.25
C SER A 11 -6.42 7.23 10.75
N CYS A 12 -5.48 6.48 11.31
CA CYS A 12 -5.58 6.00 12.70
C CYS A 12 -4.23 5.80 13.40
N ASP A 13 -3.12 6.21 12.77
CA ASP A 13 -1.74 5.97 13.23
C ASP A 13 -1.31 4.49 13.38
N GLY A 14 -2.19 3.55 13.01
CA GLY A 14 -1.94 2.12 13.06
C GLY A 14 -0.86 1.60 12.11
N LYS A 15 -0.43 0.36 12.30
CA LYS A 15 0.61 -0.27 11.46
C LYS A 15 0.10 -0.59 10.06
N MET A 16 0.89 -0.26 9.04
CA MET A 16 0.60 -0.62 7.65
C MET A 16 1.46 -1.78 7.14
N TYR A 17 0.95 -2.50 6.15
CA TYR A 17 1.67 -3.54 5.41
C TYR A 17 1.40 -3.40 3.90
N SER A 18 2.37 -3.79 3.09
CA SER A 18 2.27 -3.83 1.64
C SER A 18 1.80 -5.21 1.18
N VAL A 19 0.79 -5.23 0.32
CA VAL A 19 0.33 -6.41 -0.42
C VAL A 19 0.60 -6.22 -1.90
N SER A 20 1.14 -7.25 -2.53
CA SER A 20 1.33 -7.29 -3.98
C SER A 20 0.47 -8.42 -4.55
N TYR A 21 -0.39 -8.09 -5.51
CA TYR A 21 -1.18 -9.06 -6.25
C TYR A 21 -0.53 -9.30 -7.61
N GLU A 22 -0.27 -10.57 -7.92
CA GLU A 22 0.10 -10.95 -9.27
C GLU A 22 -1.16 -10.97 -10.13
N THR A 23 -1.11 -10.26 -11.24
CA THR A 23 -2.20 -10.20 -12.21
C THR A 23 -2.18 -11.50 -13.02
N THR A 24 -3.34 -12.14 -13.16
CA THR A 24 -3.48 -13.35 -14.00
C THR A 24 -3.13 -13.06 -15.47
N PHE A 25 -3.31 -11.81 -15.89
CA PHE A 25 -2.88 -11.32 -17.19
C PHE A 25 -1.53 -10.62 -17.06
N SER A 26 -0.51 -11.22 -17.67
CA SER A 26 0.87 -10.70 -17.73
C SER A 26 1.01 -9.33 -18.39
N VAL A 27 0.01 -8.87 -19.15
CA VAL A 27 -0.05 -7.52 -19.73
C VAL A 27 -0.37 -6.43 -18.70
N LEU A 28 -1.02 -6.80 -17.58
CA LEU A 28 -1.38 -5.85 -16.53
C LEU A 28 -0.20 -5.67 -15.58
N LYS A 29 0.21 -4.42 -15.34
CA LYS A 29 1.27 -4.10 -14.37
C LYS A 29 0.90 -4.67 -13.00
N LYS A 30 1.88 -5.27 -12.31
CA LYS A 30 1.73 -5.71 -10.92
C LYS A 30 1.28 -4.51 -10.07
N ARG A 31 0.16 -4.67 -9.36
CA ARG A 31 -0.37 -3.65 -8.47
C ARG A 31 0.00 -4.01 -7.03
N SER A 32 0.63 -3.05 -6.36
CA SER A 32 0.92 -3.11 -4.94
C SER A 32 0.08 -2.10 -4.17
N TRP A 33 -0.51 -2.54 -3.08
CA TRP A 33 -1.35 -1.74 -2.18
C TRP A 33 -0.75 -1.73 -0.79
N GLN A 34 -1.09 -0.71 -0.03
CA GLN A 34 -0.70 -0.56 1.35
C GLN A 34 -1.96 -0.53 2.19
N VAL A 35 -2.04 -1.43 3.15
CA VAL A 35 -3.24 -1.67 3.94
C VAL A 35 -2.91 -1.48 5.41
N CYS A 36 -3.77 -0.79 6.15
CA CYS A 36 -3.67 -0.69 7.60
C CYS A 36 -4.25 -1.93 8.27
N LYS A 37 -3.55 -2.48 9.26
CA LYS A 37 -4.02 -3.65 10.03
C LYS A 37 -5.22 -3.34 10.95
N GLU A 38 -5.43 -2.08 11.32
CA GLU A 38 -6.42 -1.69 12.32
C GLU A 38 -7.72 -1.17 11.69
N CYS A 39 -7.62 -0.19 10.78
CA CYS A 39 -8.80 0.43 10.18
C CYS A 39 -9.10 -0.01 8.74
N ASN A 40 -8.34 -0.98 8.19
CA ASN A 40 -8.43 -1.44 6.81
C ASN A 40 -8.27 -0.34 5.75
N PHE A 41 -7.71 0.81 6.11
CA PHE A 41 -7.38 1.86 5.15
C PHE A 41 -6.44 1.30 4.08
N GLU A 42 -6.82 1.45 2.82
CA GLU A 42 -6.03 1.02 1.67
C GLU A 42 -5.61 2.21 0.80
N ARG A 43 -4.38 2.16 0.29
CA ARG A 43 -3.92 3.09 -0.74
C ARG A 43 -3.05 2.39 -1.77
N SER A 44 -3.10 2.88 -3.00
CA SER A 44 -2.26 2.36 -4.07
C SER A 44 -0.81 2.81 -3.86
N SER A 45 0.13 2.07 -4.45
CA SER A 45 1.54 2.49 -4.44
C SER A 45 1.79 3.79 -5.21
N GLU A 46 0.91 4.17 -6.14
CA GLU A 46 1.00 5.44 -6.86
C GLU A 46 0.60 6.61 -5.96
N ASP A 47 -0.48 6.47 -5.21
CA ASP A 47 -0.93 7.48 -4.23
C ASP A 47 0.09 7.62 -3.09
N PHE A 48 0.67 6.51 -2.66
CA PHE A 48 1.78 6.52 -1.72
C PHE A 48 3.00 7.29 -2.23
N LYS A 49 3.44 7.01 -3.46
CA LYS A 49 4.57 7.73 -4.07
C LYS A 49 4.29 9.22 -4.14
N LYS A 50 3.07 9.62 -4.53
CA LYS A 50 2.65 11.02 -4.51
C LYS A 50 2.73 11.61 -3.09
N SER A 51 2.26 10.88 -2.08
CA SER A 51 2.29 11.32 -0.69
C SER A 51 3.69 11.54 -0.12
N ILE A 52 4.73 10.87 -0.65
CA ILE A 52 6.13 11.05 -0.19
C ILE A 52 6.89 12.05 -1.06
N CYS A 53 6.61 12.06 -2.38
CA CYS A 53 7.35 12.88 -3.34
C CYS A 53 6.82 14.32 -3.45
N CYS A 54 5.62 14.62 -2.94
CA CYS A 54 5.12 15.98 -2.84
C CYS A 54 5.51 16.58 -1.49
N VAL A 55 6.75 17.06 -1.41
CA VAL A 55 7.20 18.10 -0.47
C VAL A 55 7.03 19.44 -1.15
#